data_AF-A0A243AYV0-F1
#
_entry.id   AF-A0A243AYV0-F1
#
_cell.length_a   1.000
_cell.length_b   1.000
_cell.length_c   1.000
_cell.angle_alpha   90.00
_cell.angle_beta   90.00
_cell.angle_gamma   90.00
#
_symmetry.space_group_name_H-M   'P 1'
#
loop_
_entity.id
_entity.type
_entity.pdbx_description
1 polymer ?
#
loop_
_entity_poly.entity_id
_entity_poly.type
_entity_poly.pdbx_seq_one_letter_code
_entity_poly.pdbx_strand_id
1 'polypeptide(L)'
;MNLENSIKDVIGKKLAEGMVEKLIEEQLEKGINNALGSLFGSYGDLTKVIEEKVKSVMVPYLENYDYSNYITKLDSVMVDVLKNSALENKKLLSNFQELMIPAAEKEIKVTDLFDKWKEHVEQNVETDGLEVDYDDEPTYEYVDVRFEVVEDDDRDWSSFKYATLVFECDHDEKMNFAIRLSKWKSRKGEGWDMQFDNVPDLKSLRNLNSFELLLMKMNQDRTQIILDELDDSDSIVPEERPELSY
;
A
#
# COMPACT_ATOMS: atom_id res chain seq x y z
N MET A 1 -15.54 45.15 36.50
CA MET A 1 -14.95 44.93 35.17
C MET A 1 -16.01 45.25 34.14
N ASN A 2 -15.69 46.07 33.13
CA ASN A 2 -16.55 46.38 31.99
C ASN A 2 -16.49 45.19 31.00
N LEU A 3 -17.62 44.85 30.36
CA LEU A 3 -17.76 43.86 29.27
C LEU A 3 -16.63 43.97 28.23
N GLU A 4 -16.22 45.20 27.93
CA GLU A 4 -15.13 45.53 27.01
C GLU A 4 -13.78 44.96 27.46
N ASN A 5 -13.50 44.92 28.76
CA ASN A 5 -12.26 44.35 29.30
C ASN A 5 -12.29 42.82 29.27
N SER A 6 -13.44 42.21 29.51
CA SER A 6 -13.63 40.76 29.38
C SER A 6 -13.51 40.30 27.91
N ILE A 7 -13.99 41.11 26.96
CA ILE A 7 -13.81 40.86 25.53
C ILE A 7 -12.32 40.97 25.14
N LYS A 8 -11.60 41.97 25.65
CA LYS A 8 -10.15 42.14 25.38
C LYS A 8 -9.31 40.99 25.95
N ASP A 9 -9.63 40.48 27.14
CA ASP A 9 -8.92 39.34 27.75
C ASP A 9 -9.18 38.02 27.01
N VAL A 10 -10.40 37.80 26.53
CA VAL A 10 -10.74 36.62 25.70
C VAL A 10 -10.02 36.71 24.35
N ILE A 11 -9.99 37.88 23.72
CA ILE A 11 -9.25 38.10 22.47
C ILE A 11 -7.75 37.91 22.69
N GLY A 12 -7.18 38.43 23.78
CA GLY A 12 -5.76 38.25 24.13
C GLY A 12 -5.38 36.78 24.36
N LYS A 13 -6.23 36.01 25.06
CA LYS A 13 -6.03 34.55 25.22
C LYS A 13 -6.13 33.79 23.90
N LYS A 14 -7.12 34.12 23.06
CA LYS A 14 -7.34 33.50 21.75
C LYS A 14 -6.18 33.79 20.78
N LEU A 15 -5.63 35.01 20.81
CA LEU A 15 -4.44 35.41 20.06
C LEU A 15 -3.17 34.67 20.52
N ALA A 16 -3.04 34.40 21.83
CA ALA A 16 -1.89 33.64 22.38
C ALA A 16 -1.98 32.12 22.13
N GLU A 17 -3.17 31.59 21.81
CA GLU A 17 -3.44 30.15 21.59
C GLU A 17 -3.19 29.69 20.14
N GLY A 18 -2.57 30.49 19.28
CA GLY A 18 -2.31 30.10 17.90
C GLY A 18 -3.57 30.12 17.00
N MET A 19 -4.67 30.73 17.47
CA MET A 19 -5.93 30.77 16.72
C MET A 19 -5.80 31.62 15.45
N VAL A 20 -4.94 32.64 15.47
CA VAL A 20 -4.65 33.46 14.29
C VAL A 20 -3.93 32.64 13.25
N GLU A 21 -2.98 31.82 13.66
CA GLU A 21 -2.24 30.89 12.80
C GLU A 21 -3.20 29.86 12.19
N LYS A 22 -4.11 29.27 12.98
CA LYS A 22 -5.15 28.37 12.45
C LYS A 22 -6.14 29.06 11.50
N LEU A 23 -6.57 30.29 11.81
CA LEU A 23 -7.43 31.07 10.92
C LEU A 23 -6.69 31.48 9.64
N ILE A 24 -5.40 31.79 9.75
CA ILE A 24 -4.54 32.08 8.60
C ILE A 24 -4.36 30.82 7.77
N GLU A 25 -4.12 29.67 8.38
CA GLU A 25 -3.95 28.38 7.70
C GLU A 25 -5.23 27.97 6.97
N GLU A 26 -6.40 28.05 7.63
CA GLU A 26 -7.70 27.78 7.00
C GLU A 26 -8.04 28.78 5.88
N GLN A 27 -7.72 30.08 6.05
CA GLN A 27 -7.97 31.09 5.03
C GLN A 27 -6.95 31.02 3.89
N LEU A 28 -5.73 30.57 4.16
CA LEU A 28 -4.68 30.31 3.18
C LEU A 28 -5.05 29.08 2.36
N GLU A 29 -5.51 28.00 2.98
CA GLU A 29 -5.97 26.80 2.31
C GLU A 29 -7.21 27.08 1.44
N LYS A 30 -8.20 27.82 1.96
CA LYS A 30 -9.34 28.31 1.16
C LYS A 30 -8.90 29.26 0.05
N GLY A 31 -7.94 30.13 0.33
CA GLY A 31 -7.37 31.06 -0.64
C GLY A 31 -6.65 30.35 -1.78
N ILE A 32 -5.87 29.32 -1.46
CA ILE A 32 -5.16 28.47 -2.42
C ILE A 32 -6.17 27.64 -3.22
N ASN A 33 -7.16 27.00 -2.59
CA ASN A 33 -8.17 26.23 -3.29
C ASN A 33 -9.05 27.11 -4.21
N ASN A 34 -9.40 28.32 -3.77
CA ASN A 34 -10.10 29.29 -4.61
C ASN A 34 -9.21 29.85 -5.73
N ALA A 35 -7.93 30.09 -5.47
CA ALA A 35 -6.97 30.54 -6.47
C ALA A 35 -6.69 29.46 -7.52
N LEU A 36 -6.58 28.19 -7.11
CA LEU A 36 -6.47 27.04 -8.00
C LEU A 36 -7.76 26.85 -8.80
N GLY A 37 -8.93 26.91 -8.16
CA GLY A 37 -10.22 26.87 -8.84
C GLY A 37 -10.43 28.02 -9.84
N SER A 38 -9.85 29.19 -9.55
CA SER A 38 -9.85 30.36 -10.44
C SER A 38 -8.77 30.29 -11.53
N LEU A 39 -7.61 29.67 -11.26
CA LEU A 39 -6.54 29.40 -12.23
C LEU A 39 -6.97 28.39 -13.29
N PHE A 40 -7.82 27.43 -12.92
CA PHE A 40 -8.48 26.51 -13.85
C PHE A 40 -9.82 27.06 -14.38
N GLY A 41 -10.21 28.25 -13.94
CA GLY A 41 -11.41 28.98 -14.38
C GLY A 41 -11.09 29.98 -15.48
N SER A 42 -11.95 30.02 -16.50
CA SER A 42 -11.77 30.90 -17.66
C SER A 42 -12.13 32.36 -17.34
N TYR A 43 -11.11 33.23 -17.30
CA TYR A 43 -11.10 34.71 -17.37
C TYR A 43 -11.34 35.56 -16.10
N GLY A 44 -10.39 36.48 -15.80
CA GLY A 44 -10.64 37.71 -15.02
C GLY A 44 -9.40 38.57 -14.68
N ASP A 45 -9.47 39.88 -14.96
CA ASP A 45 -8.41 40.93 -14.88
C ASP A 45 -7.70 41.14 -13.52
N LEU A 46 -8.07 40.43 -12.45
CA LEU A 46 -7.46 40.58 -11.11
C LEU A 46 -6.01 40.03 -11.07
N THR A 47 -5.70 39.08 -11.95
CA THR A 47 -4.38 38.42 -12.05
C THR A 47 -3.25 39.42 -12.26
N LYS A 48 -3.45 40.44 -13.13
CA LYS A 48 -2.39 41.43 -13.44
C LYS A 48 -2.05 42.32 -12.24
N VAL A 49 -3.05 42.73 -11.46
CA VAL A 49 -2.86 43.64 -10.31
C VAL A 49 -2.18 42.92 -9.15
N ILE A 50 -2.51 41.64 -8.94
CA ILE A 50 -1.87 40.77 -7.94
C ILE A 50 -0.44 40.46 -8.39
N GLU A 51 -0.22 40.16 -9.67
CA GLU A 51 1.11 39.88 -10.23
C GLU A 51 2.07 41.07 -10.07
N GLU A 52 1.61 42.31 -10.28
CA GLU A 52 2.43 43.51 -10.06
C GLU A 52 2.81 43.73 -8.60
N LYS A 53 1.88 43.54 -7.66
CA LYS A 53 2.14 43.70 -6.22
C LYS A 53 3.06 42.60 -5.67
N VAL A 54 2.85 41.37 -6.13
CA VAL A 54 3.69 40.21 -5.79
C VAL A 54 5.09 40.42 -6.35
N LYS A 55 5.24 40.85 -7.61
CA LYS A 55 6.55 41.19 -8.19
C LYS A 55 7.27 42.31 -7.40
N SER A 56 6.58 43.37 -7.01
CA SER A 56 7.24 44.50 -6.31
C SER A 56 7.73 44.17 -4.90
N VAL A 57 7.13 43.19 -4.23
CA VAL A 57 7.46 42.83 -2.83
C VAL A 57 8.31 41.56 -2.77
N MET A 58 7.99 40.54 -3.57
CA MET A 58 8.71 39.27 -3.56
C MET A 58 10.04 39.34 -4.29
N VAL A 59 10.16 40.06 -5.42
CA VAL A 59 11.42 40.08 -6.18
C VAL A 59 12.58 40.66 -5.36
N PRO A 60 12.45 41.81 -4.67
CA PRO A 60 13.52 42.32 -3.81
C PRO A 60 13.84 41.41 -2.60
N TYR A 61 12.85 40.63 -2.14
CA TYR A 61 13.02 39.69 -1.02
C TYR A 61 13.69 38.38 -1.47
N LEU A 62 13.39 37.91 -2.70
CA LEU A 62 14.02 36.76 -3.35
C LEU A 62 15.45 37.08 -3.84
N GLU A 63 15.73 38.32 -4.23
CA GLU A 63 17.07 38.74 -4.67
C GLU A 63 18.09 38.86 -3.53
N ASN A 64 17.63 39.13 -2.29
CA ASN A 64 18.51 39.42 -1.16
C ASN A 64 18.54 38.34 -0.07
N TYR A 65 17.80 37.24 -0.25
CA TYR A 65 17.75 36.17 0.73
C TYR A 65 18.67 35.02 0.30
N ASP A 66 19.54 34.58 1.22
CA ASP A 66 20.47 33.47 0.96
C ASP A 66 19.71 32.14 1.05
N TYR A 67 19.25 31.66 -0.10
CA TYR A 67 18.49 30.42 -0.23
C TYR A 67 19.35 29.16 -0.22
N SER A 68 20.67 29.24 0.00
CA SER A 68 21.58 28.07 -0.12
C SER A 68 21.15 26.87 0.72
N ASN A 69 20.59 27.10 1.92
CA ASN A 69 20.07 26.05 2.82
C ASN A 69 18.67 25.53 2.45
N TYR A 70 17.89 26.29 1.67
CA TYR A 70 16.55 25.87 1.22
C TYR A 70 16.60 25.22 -0.17
N ILE A 71 17.50 25.67 -1.05
CA ILE A 71 17.79 25.06 -2.35
C ILE A 71 18.25 23.61 -2.14
N THR A 72 19.15 23.38 -1.20
CA THR A 72 19.64 22.01 -0.87
C THR A 72 18.53 21.07 -0.38
N LYS A 73 17.57 21.58 0.42
CA LYS A 73 16.41 20.79 0.86
C LYS A 73 15.37 20.59 -0.25
N LEU A 74 15.12 21.60 -1.08
CA LEU A 74 14.24 21.50 -2.25
C LEU A 74 14.79 20.52 -3.28
N ASP A 75 16.11 20.54 -3.53
CA ASP A 75 16.79 19.58 -4.39
C ASP A 75 16.69 18.16 -3.81
N SER A 76 16.88 17.99 -2.50
CA SER A 76 16.66 16.69 -1.86
C SER A 76 15.23 16.18 -2.05
N VAL A 77 14.23 17.02 -1.75
CA VAL A 77 12.82 16.65 -1.89
C VAL A 77 12.45 16.41 -3.36
N MET A 78 12.95 17.22 -4.31
CA MET A 78 12.74 16.97 -5.74
C MET A 78 13.40 15.69 -6.19
N VAL A 79 14.63 15.42 -5.74
CA VAL A 79 15.34 14.17 -6.04
C VAL A 79 14.60 12.99 -5.43
N ASP A 80 14.03 13.11 -4.24
CA ASP A 80 13.27 12.05 -3.59
C ASP A 80 11.91 11.86 -4.25
N VAL A 81 11.22 12.93 -4.68
CA VAL A 81 9.99 12.84 -5.48
C VAL A 81 10.27 12.24 -6.85
N LEU A 82 11.37 12.62 -7.51
CA LEU A 82 11.79 12.05 -8.79
C LEU A 82 12.22 10.59 -8.62
N LYS A 83 12.94 10.24 -7.56
CA LYS A 83 13.30 8.86 -7.23
C LYS A 83 12.06 8.04 -6.92
N ASN A 84 11.15 8.50 -6.06
CA ASN A 84 9.95 7.76 -5.69
C ASN A 84 9.00 7.60 -6.88
N SER A 85 8.77 8.65 -7.67
CA SER A 85 7.98 8.52 -8.90
C SER A 85 8.67 7.65 -9.96
N ALA A 86 10.00 7.70 -10.09
CA ALA A 86 10.74 6.78 -10.96
C ALA A 86 10.74 5.35 -10.42
N LEU A 87 10.78 5.14 -9.10
CA LEU A 87 10.75 3.84 -8.43
C LEU A 87 9.36 3.20 -8.53
N GLU A 88 8.29 3.97 -8.30
CA GLU A 88 6.92 3.51 -8.52
C GLU A 88 6.71 3.12 -10.00
N ASN A 89 7.20 3.93 -10.93
CA ASN A 89 7.17 3.60 -12.35
C ASN A 89 8.05 2.39 -12.68
N LYS A 90 9.17 2.18 -11.98
CA LYS A 90 10.04 1.01 -12.14
C LYS A 90 9.36 -0.26 -11.62
N LYS A 91 8.74 -0.23 -10.44
CA LYS A 91 7.98 -1.36 -9.88
C LYS A 91 6.79 -1.72 -10.77
N LEU A 92 6.05 -0.71 -11.25
CA LEU A 92 5.00 -0.89 -12.24
C LEU A 92 5.52 -1.60 -13.51
N LEU A 93 6.60 -1.10 -14.10
CA LEU A 93 7.19 -1.70 -15.31
C LEU A 93 7.73 -3.12 -15.07
N SER A 94 8.32 -3.38 -13.90
CA SER A 94 8.82 -4.69 -13.52
C SER A 94 7.68 -5.70 -13.37
N ASN A 95 6.65 -5.35 -12.58
CA ASN A 95 5.48 -6.19 -12.38
C ASN A 95 4.75 -6.45 -13.71
N PHE A 96 4.63 -5.42 -14.56
CA PHE A 96 4.08 -5.58 -15.90
C PHE A 96 4.92 -6.53 -16.77
N GLN A 97 6.25 -6.40 -16.76
CA GLN A 97 7.13 -7.30 -17.51
C GLN A 97 7.00 -8.76 -17.03
N GLU A 98 6.89 -8.97 -15.72
CA GLU A 98 6.76 -10.31 -15.13
C GLU A 98 5.45 -11.00 -15.52
N LEU A 99 4.36 -10.25 -15.60
CA LEU A 99 3.05 -10.72 -16.08
C LEU A 99 3.04 -11.04 -17.58
N MET A 100 3.87 -10.35 -18.37
CA MET A 100 3.97 -10.59 -19.82
C MET A 100 4.75 -11.86 -20.17
N ILE A 101 5.46 -12.45 -19.21
CA ILE A 101 6.19 -13.72 -19.39
C ILE A 101 5.25 -14.85 -18.95
N PRO A 102 4.83 -15.75 -19.86
CA PRO A 102 3.98 -16.88 -19.49
C PRO A 102 4.63 -17.76 -18.42
N ALA A 103 3.83 -18.26 -17.48
CA ALA A 103 4.24 -19.28 -16.54
C ALA A 103 4.71 -20.53 -17.30
N ALA A 104 5.84 -21.10 -16.85
CA ALA A 104 6.39 -22.32 -17.43
C ALA A 104 5.52 -23.55 -17.09
N GLU A 105 4.83 -23.50 -15.95
CA GLU A 105 4.10 -24.62 -15.36
C GLU A 105 2.59 -24.39 -15.45
N LYS A 106 1.88 -25.42 -15.94
CA LYS A 106 0.43 -25.41 -16.11
C LYS A 106 -0.32 -25.85 -14.86
N GLU A 107 0.37 -26.44 -13.91
CA GLU A 107 -0.18 -27.03 -12.70
C GLU A 107 0.79 -26.73 -11.55
N ILE A 108 0.25 -26.44 -10.37
CA ILE A 108 1.00 -26.29 -9.12
C ILE A 108 0.23 -27.00 -8.01
N LYS A 109 0.94 -27.64 -7.08
CA LYS A 109 0.33 -28.23 -5.89
C LYS A 109 -0.03 -27.16 -4.87
N VAL A 110 -0.99 -27.45 -4.00
CA VAL A 110 -1.32 -26.55 -2.89
C VAL A 110 -0.14 -26.44 -1.93
N THR A 111 0.55 -27.54 -1.65
CA THR A 111 1.75 -27.55 -0.80
C THR A 111 2.87 -26.67 -1.36
N ASP A 112 3.16 -26.78 -2.66
CA ASP A 112 4.15 -25.92 -3.34
C ASP A 112 3.73 -24.43 -3.34
N LEU A 113 2.43 -24.14 -3.45
CA LEU A 113 1.90 -22.77 -3.36
C LEU A 113 1.97 -22.24 -1.92
N PHE A 114 1.75 -23.10 -0.93
CA PHE A 114 1.87 -22.78 0.48
C PHE A 114 3.32 -22.41 0.84
N ASP A 115 4.32 -23.14 0.35
CA ASP A 115 5.73 -22.78 0.52
C ASP A 115 6.05 -21.39 -0.05
N LYS A 116 5.53 -21.06 -1.24
CA LYS A 116 5.69 -19.72 -1.83
C LYS A 116 5.00 -18.62 -1.01
N TRP A 117 3.88 -18.94 -0.36
CA TRP A 117 3.22 -18.02 0.54
C TRP A 117 4.01 -17.85 1.84
N LYS A 118 4.56 -18.93 2.43
CA LYS A 118 5.43 -18.86 3.61
C LYS A 118 6.64 -17.97 3.38
N GLU A 119 7.32 -18.10 2.24
CA GLU A 119 8.42 -17.19 1.84
C GLU A 119 7.97 -15.71 1.81
N HIS A 120 6.74 -15.44 1.38
CA HIS A 120 6.18 -14.10 1.41
C HIS A 120 5.88 -13.61 2.83
N VAL A 121 5.35 -14.48 3.70
CA VAL A 121 5.09 -14.16 5.11
C VAL A 121 6.40 -13.87 5.84
N GLU A 122 7.41 -14.74 5.72
CA GLU A 122 8.75 -14.56 6.31
C GLU A 122 9.33 -13.17 6.03
N GLN A 123 9.14 -12.67 4.81
CA GLN A 123 9.68 -11.38 4.36
C GLN A 123 8.86 -10.15 4.79
N ASN A 124 7.58 -10.32 5.12
CA ASN A 124 6.63 -9.19 5.21
C ASN A 124 5.76 -9.18 6.47
N VAL A 125 5.79 -10.23 7.28
CA VAL A 125 5.06 -10.31 8.55
C VAL A 125 5.53 -9.21 9.50
N GLU A 126 4.60 -8.55 10.18
CA GLU A 126 4.96 -7.61 11.23
C GLU A 126 5.62 -8.35 12.40
N THR A 127 6.60 -7.69 13.02
CA THR A 127 7.36 -8.23 14.16
C THR A 127 6.98 -7.59 15.50
N ASP A 128 6.03 -6.64 15.46
CA ASP A 128 5.54 -5.93 16.64
C ASP A 128 4.81 -6.88 17.58
N GLY A 129 5.37 -7.06 18.77
CA GLY A 129 4.78 -7.92 19.81
C GLY A 129 5.27 -9.36 19.79
N LEU A 130 6.12 -9.74 18.84
CA LEU A 130 6.85 -11.01 18.89
C LEU A 130 7.94 -10.97 19.97
N GLU A 131 8.05 -12.05 20.73
CA GLU A 131 9.16 -12.24 21.65
C GLU A 131 10.49 -12.45 20.89
N VAL A 132 11.61 -12.12 21.55
CA VAL A 132 12.95 -12.35 20.99
C VAL A 132 13.54 -13.60 21.60
N ASP A 133 13.88 -14.56 20.75
CA ASP A 133 14.66 -15.73 21.10
C ASP A 133 16.16 -15.39 21.12
N TYR A 134 16.84 -15.75 22.20
CA TYR A 134 18.26 -15.50 22.44
C TYR A 134 19.08 -16.79 22.58
N ASP A 135 18.50 -17.95 22.29
CA ASP A 135 19.19 -19.24 22.44
C ASP A 135 20.41 -19.35 21.50
N ASP A 136 20.33 -18.78 20.29
CA ASP A 136 21.42 -18.68 19.31
C ASP A 136 21.72 -17.21 18.93
N GLU A 137 21.54 -16.82 17.66
CA GLU A 137 21.51 -15.42 17.25
C GLU A 137 20.12 -14.84 17.58
N PRO A 138 20.01 -13.57 18.01
CA PRO A 138 18.71 -12.99 18.32
C PRO A 138 17.78 -13.03 17.12
N THR A 139 16.68 -13.78 17.24
CA THR A 139 15.60 -13.86 16.25
C THR A 139 14.28 -13.55 16.91
N TYR A 140 13.27 -13.18 16.13
CA TYR A 140 11.90 -13.21 16.65
C TYR A 140 11.45 -14.66 16.83
N GLU A 141 10.47 -14.87 17.71
CA GLU A 141 9.82 -16.15 17.89
C GLU A 141 9.14 -16.63 16.58
N TYR A 142 8.85 -17.94 16.55
CA TYR A 142 8.17 -18.55 15.42
C TYR A 142 6.74 -18.01 15.27
N VAL A 143 6.33 -17.77 14.03
CA VAL A 143 4.97 -17.37 13.68
C VAL A 143 4.25 -18.56 13.06
N ASP A 144 3.12 -18.93 13.66
CA ASP A 144 2.28 -20.02 13.17
C ASP A 144 1.46 -19.61 11.94
N VAL A 145 1.49 -20.48 10.95
CA VAL A 145 0.85 -20.26 9.66
C VAL A 145 0.17 -21.54 9.17
N ARG A 146 -0.94 -21.42 8.45
CA ARG A 146 -1.70 -22.59 7.97
C ARG A 146 -2.38 -22.34 6.63
N PHE A 147 -2.77 -23.43 5.99
CA PHE A 147 -3.78 -23.38 4.92
C PHE A 147 -4.92 -24.35 5.18
N GLU A 148 -6.10 -24.01 4.64
CA GLU A 148 -7.27 -24.89 4.62
C GLU A 148 -8.02 -24.76 3.28
N VAL A 149 -8.51 -25.88 2.76
CA VAL A 149 -9.42 -25.93 1.62
C VAL A 149 -10.85 -26.17 2.11
N VAL A 150 -11.66 -25.13 2.02
CA VAL A 150 -13.08 -25.18 2.36
C VAL A 150 -13.89 -25.49 1.11
N GLU A 151 -14.34 -26.74 0.93
CA GLU A 151 -15.23 -27.10 -0.18
C GLU A 151 -16.65 -26.56 0.04
N ASP A 152 -17.25 -25.98 -1.01
CA ASP A 152 -18.65 -25.56 -0.98
C ASP A 152 -19.59 -26.76 -1.02
N ASP A 153 -20.78 -26.61 -0.42
CA ASP A 153 -21.86 -27.58 -0.52
C ASP A 153 -22.16 -27.94 -1.99
N ASP A 154 -22.11 -29.24 -2.29
CA ASP A 154 -22.40 -29.72 -3.65
C ASP A 154 -23.86 -29.46 -4.02
N ARG A 155 -24.07 -28.93 -5.23
CA ARG A 155 -25.41 -28.62 -5.76
C ARG A 155 -25.66 -29.46 -7.00
N ASP A 156 -26.68 -30.32 -6.95
CA ASP A 156 -27.04 -31.23 -8.06
C ASP A 156 -27.30 -30.53 -9.40
N TRP A 157 -27.79 -29.28 -9.35
CA TRP A 157 -28.06 -28.48 -10.55
C TRP A 157 -26.82 -27.76 -11.09
N SER A 158 -25.74 -27.65 -10.30
CA SER A 158 -24.50 -27.01 -10.73
C SER A 158 -23.64 -28.02 -11.51
N SER A 159 -23.13 -27.60 -12.66
CA SER A 159 -22.10 -28.35 -13.41
C SER A 159 -20.69 -28.18 -12.83
N PHE A 160 -20.55 -27.33 -11.82
CA PHE A 160 -19.28 -26.99 -11.17
C PHE A 160 -19.27 -27.42 -9.71
N LYS A 161 -18.06 -27.73 -9.22
CA LYS A 161 -17.70 -27.70 -7.81
C LYS A 161 -16.92 -26.43 -7.51
N TYR A 162 -17.06 -25.93 -6.30
CA TYR A 162 -16.37 -24.75 -5.80
C TYR A 162 -15.67 -25.09 -4.47
N ALA A 163 -14.59 -24.40 -4.21
CA ALA A 163 -13.89 -24.44 -2.94
C ALA A 163 -13.19 -23.09 -2.72
N THR A 164 -12.80 -22.81 -1.49
CA THR A 164 -11.96 -21.66 -1.13
C THR A 164 -10.70 -22.19 -0.47
N LEU A 165 -9.54 -21.85 -1.04
CA LEU A 165 -8.24 -22.06 -0.40
C LEU A 165 -7.94 -20.82 0.45
N VAL A 166 -7.76 -21.03 1.75
CA VAL A 166 -7.47 -20.00 2.74
C VAL A 166 -6.04 -20.18 3.22
N PHE A 167 -5.24 -19.12 3.14
CA PHE A 167 -3.96 -19.01 3.82
C PHE A 167 -4.11 -18.05 5.00
N GLU A 168 -3.63 -18.46 6.17
CA GLU A 168 -3.83 -17.72 7.42
C GLU A 168 -2.54 -17.68 8.25
N CYS A 169 -2.15 -16.47 8.64
CA CYS A 169 -1.13 -16.17 9.63
C CYS A 169 -1.84 -15.67 10.89
N ASP A 170 -1.63 -16.35 12.02
CA ASP A 170 -2.33 -16.02 13.26
C ASP A 170 -1.85 -14.69 13.88
N HIS A 171 -0.61 -14.29 13.57
CA HIS A 171 -0.02 -13.05 14.10
C HIS A 171 -0.42 -11.81 13.28
N ASP A 172 -0.36 -11.90 11.94
CA ASP A 172 -0.61 -10.76 11.04
C ASP A 172 -1.69 -11.08 10.01
N GLU A 173 -2.91 -10.61 10.26
CA GLU A 173 -4.05 -10.81 9.36
C GLU A 173 -3.84 -10.20 7.96
N LYS A 174 -2.90 -9.25 7.78
CA LYS A 174 -2.59 -8.67 6.46
C LYS A 174 -1.93 -9.68 5.53
N MET A 175 -1.37 -10.76 6.09
CA MET A 175 -0.75 -11.84 5.33
C MET A 175 -1.78 -12.86 4.82
N ASN A 176 -3.05 -12.75 5.24
CA ASN A 176 -4.07 -13.74 4.92
C ASN A 176 -4.57 -13.60 3.47
N PHE A 177 -4.78 -14.73 2.80
CA PHE A 177 -5.32 -14.79 1.45
C PHE A 177 -6.49 -15.77 1.36
N ALA A 178 -7.50 -15.40 0.57
CA ALA A 178 -8.59 -16.29 0.19
C ALA A 178 -8.67 -16.39 -1.34
N ILE A 179 -8.50 -17.61 -1.85
CA ILE A 179 -8.43 -17.90 -3.29
C ILE A 179 -9.63 -18.77 -3.66
N ARG A 180 -10.48 -18.28 -4.57
CA ARG A 180 -11.63 -19.05 -5.04
C ARG A 180 -11.18 -20.08 -6.06
N LEU A 181 -11.65 -21.31 -5.88
CA LEU A 181 -11.37 -22.45 -6.75
C LEU A 181 -12.68 -22.93 -7.39
N SER A 182 -12.57 -23.36 -8.65
CA SER A 182 -13.68 -23.97 -9.36
C SER A 182 -13.22 -25.09 -10.27
N LYS A 183 -14.05 -26.13 -10.44
CA LYS A 183 -13.82 -27.14 -11.48
C LYS A 183 -15.13 -27.70 -12.01
N TRP A 184 -15.14 -28.09 -13.28
CA TRP A 184 -16.26 -28.81 -13.87
C TRP A 184 -16.37 -30.21 -13.25
N LYS A 185 -17.57 -30.61 -12.84
CA LYS A 185 -17.85 -31.98 -12.34
C LYS A 185 -17.50 -33.06 -13.35
N SER A 186 -17.63 -32.75 -14.64
CA SER A 186 -17.36 -33.67 -15.74
C SER A 186 -15.89 -33.70 -16.19
N ARG A 187 -15.01 -32.84 -15.63
CA ARG A 187 -13.60 -32.77 -16.03
C ARG A 187 -12.88 -34.05 -15.61
N LYS A 188 -12.09 -34.60 -16.52
CA LYS A 188 -11.14 -35.67 -16.21
C LYS A 188 -9.84 -35.00 -15.77
N GLY A 189 -9.53 -35.04 -14.48
CA GLY A 189 -8.33 -34.42 -13.88
C GLY A 189 -8.62 -33.86 -12.49
N GLU A 190 -7.56 -33.69 -11.71
CA GLU A 190 -7.64 -33.22 -10.32
C GLU A 190 -7.50 -31.70 -10.19
N GLY A 191 -7.02 -31.03 -11.24
CA GLY A 191 -6.75 -29.60 -11.23
C GLY A 191 -7.99 -28.71 -11.17
N TRP A 192 -7.92 -27.73 -10.27
CA TRP A 192 -8.89 -26.67 -10.07
C TRP A 192 -8.44 -25.40 -10.78
N ASP A 193 -9.40 -24.70 -11.39
CA ASP A 193 -9.18 -23.38 -11.95
C ASP A 193 -9.34 -22.35 -10.81
N MET A 194 -8.35 -21.48 -10.61
CA MET A 194 -8.42 -20.41 -9.62
C MET A 194 -9.06 -19.14 -10.19
N GLN A 195 -9.68 -18.35 -9.32
CA GLN A 195 -10.09 -16.98 -9.60
C GLN A 195 -9.45 -16.07 -8.56
N PHE A 196 -8.60 -15.18 -9.05
CA PHE A 196 -8.06 -14.08 -8.26
C PHE A 196 -8.76 -12.80 -8.68
N ASP A 197 -9.71 -12.34 -7.85
CA ASP A 197 -10.67 -11.27 -8.16
C ASP A 197 -10.06 -9.86 -8.16
N ASN A 198 -8.74 -9.73 -7.96
CA ASN A 198 -8.09 -8.45 -8.06
C ASN A 198 -8.09 -8.03 -9.54
N VAL A 199 -8.94 -7.07 -9.92
CA VAL A 199 -8.96 -6.45 -11.25
C VAL A 199 -7.97 -5.29 -11.18
N PRO A 200 -6.72 -5.47 -11.61
CA PRO A 200 -5.77 -4.41 -11.46
C PRO A 200 -5.93 -3.49 -12.66
N ASP A 201 -6.40 -2.27 -12.42
CA ASP A 201 -6.09 -1.22 -13.37
C ASP A 201 -4.56 -1.04 -13.40
N LEU A 202 -4.00 -0.45 -14.47
CA LEU A 202 -2.55 -0.28 -14.59
C LEU A 202 -1.93 0.45 -13.38
N LYS A 203 -2.71 1.27 -12.67
CA LYS A 203 -2.24 2.02 -11.50
C LYS A 203 -2.05 1.15 -10.26
N SER A 204 -2.86 0.10 -10.12
CA SER A 204 -2.79 -0.83 -8.98
C SER A 204 -1.60 -1.79 -9.04
N LEU A 205 -1.04 -2.05 -10.23
CA LEU A 205 0.13 -2.93 -10.39
C LEU A 205 1.36 -2.48 -9.58
N ARG A 206 1.48 -1.18 -9.28
CA ARG A 206 2.59 -0.66 -8.45
C ARG A 206 2.46 -1.06 -6.96
N ASN A 207 1.26 -1.41 -6.53
CA ASN A 207 0.97 -1.74 -5.13
C ASN A 207 1.04 -3.25 -4.87
N LEU A 208 1.01 -4.08 -5.90
CA LEU A 208 1.06 -5.53 -5.74
C LEU A 208 2.34 -5.96 -5.02
N ASN A 209 2.17 -6.86 -4.05
CA ASN A 209 3.27 -7.62 -3.48
C ASN A 209 3.64 -8.81 -4.39
N SER A 210 4.73 -9.50 -4.06
CA SER A 210 5.26 -10.61 -4.86
C SER A 210 4.28 -11.78 -4.96
N PHE A 211 3.57 -12.09 -3.88
CA PHE A 211 2.60 -13.19 -3.86
C PHE A 211 1.32 -12.85 -4.64
N GLU A 212 0.79 -11.64 -4.51
CA GLU A 212 -0.32 -11.15 -5.34
C GLU A 212 0.04 -11.17 -6.83
N LEU A 213 1.28 -10.82 -7.18
CA LEU A 213 1.78 -10.87 -8.55
C LEU A 213 1.82 -12.31 -9.08
N LEU A 214 2.27 -13.26 -8.25
CA LEU A 214 2.24 -14.69 -8.56
C LEU A 214 0.81 -15.18 -8.80
N LEU A 215 -0.13 -14.90 -7.89
CA LEU A 215 -1.54 -15.32 -8.02
C LEU A 215 -2.19 -14.71 -9.26
N MET A 216 -1.89 -13.44 -9.56
CA MET A 216 -2.38 -12.77 -10.76
C MET A 216 -1.85 -13.43 -12.03
N LYS A 217 -0.56 -13.78 -12.06
CA LYS A 217 0.07 -14.48 -13.18
C LYS A 217 -0.54 -15.86 -13.41
N MET A 218 -0.67 -16.65 -12.33
CA MET A 218 -1.29 -17.98 -12.38
C MET A 218 -2.73 -17.92 -12.92
N ASN A 219 -3.51 -16.93 -12.48
CA ASN A 219 -4.87 -16.71 -12.97
C ASN A 219 -4.89 -16.36 -14.48
N GLN A 220 -4.00 -15.47 -14.94
CA GLN A 220 -3.88 -15.10 -16.36
C GLN A 220 -3.49 -16.30 -17.24
N ASP A 221 -2.53 -17.10 -16.77
CA ASP A 221 -2.02 -18.26 -17.49
C ASP A 221 -2.92 -19.50 -17.37
N ARG A 222 -3.98 -19.42 -16.55
CA ARG A 222 -4.87 -20.53 -16.22
C ARG A 222 -4.11 -21.72 -15.64
N THR A 223 -3.09 -21.45 -14.82
CA THR A 223 -2.41 -22.46 -14.03
C THR A 223 -3.43 -23.13 -13.11
N GLN A 224 -3.44 -24.46 -13.13
CA GLN A 224 -4.35 -25.23 -12.31
C GLN A 224 -3.74 -25.50 -10.94
N ILE A 225 -4.56 -25.45 -9.90
CA ILE A 225 -4.16 -25.85 -8.55
C ILE A 225 -4.54 -27.32 -8.35
N ILE A 226 -3.55 -28.14 -7.99
CA ILE A 226 -3.72 -29.53 -7.59
C ILE A 226 -3.87 -29.57 -6.08
N LEU A 227 -5.03 -30.00 -5.58
CA LEU A 227 -5.26 -30.20 -4.15
C LEU A 227 -4.64 -31.54 -3.73
N ASP A 228 -3.33 -31.56 -3.50
CA ASP A 228 -2.62 -32.73 -3.00
C ASP A 228 -2.83 -32.93 -1.49
N GLU A 229 -3.14 -31.85 -0.77
CA GLU A 229 -3.57 -31.82 0.63
C GLU A 229 -4.75 -30.84 0.81
N LEU A 230 -5.52 -31.01 1.89
CA LEU A 230 -6.69 -30.17 2.19
C LEU A 230 -6.44 -29.18 3.32
N ASP A 231 -5.47 -29.47 4.18
CA ASP A 231 -5.05 -28.62 5.29
C ASP A 231 -3.61 -28.96 5.66
N ASP A 232 -2.85 -27.96 6.08
CA ASP A 232 -1.53 -28.12 6.70
C ASP A 232 -1.23 -26.90 7.58
N SER A 233 -0.30 -27.05 8.52
CA SER A 233 0.18 -25.99 9.41
C SER A 233 1.69 -26.09 9.57
N ASP A 234 2.36 -24.96 9.58
CA ASP A 234 3.80 -24.85 9.78
C ASP A 234 4.10 -23.60 10.63
N SER A 235 5.37 -23.40 10.97
CA SER A 235 5.82 -22.19 11.63
C SER A 235 7.01 -21.60 10.88
N ILE A 236 7.01 -20.27 10.74
CA ILE A 236 8.07 -19.53 10.07
C ILE A 236 8.83 -18.64 11.04
N VAL A 237 10.04 -18.23 10.67
CA VAL A 237 10.78 -17.21 11.43
C VAL A 237 10.84 -15.95 10.57
N PRO A 238 10.43 -14.78 11.09
CA PRO A 238 10.56 -13.52 10.35
C PRO A 238 12.02 -13.29 9.90
N GLU A 239 12.19 -12.80 8.66
CA GLU A 239 13.51 -12.47 8.12
C GLU A 239 14.08 -11.21 8.80
N GLU A 240 13.21 -10.30 9.25
CA GLU A 240 13.60 -9.15 10.06
C GLU A 240 14.26 -9.60 11.38
N ARG A 241 15.35 -8.93 11.77
CA ARG A 241 16.10 -9.26 12.99
C ARG A 241 15.85 -8.21 14.08
N PRO A 242 15.70 -8.62 15.36
CA PRO A 242 15.55 -7.69 16.47
C PRO A 242 16.70 -6.69 16.57
N GLU A 243 16.38 -5.45 16.96
CA GLU A 243 17.43 -4.46 17.26
C GLU A 243 18.21 -4.89 18.51
N LEU A 244 19.53 -5.01 18.37
CA LEU A 244 20.42 -5.27 19.51
C LEU A 244 20.52 -4.02 20.38
N SER A 245 19.73 -3.94 21.45
CA SER A 245 19.91 -2.90 22.47
C SER A 245 21.17 -3.18 23.29
N TYR A 246 22.20 -2.34 23.13
CA TYR A 246 23.45 -2.35 23.91
C TYR A 246 23.36 -1.52 25.20
#